data_AF-A0AA40KP64-F1
#
_entry.id   AF-A0AA40KP64-F1
#
_cell.length_a   1.000
_cell.length_b   1.000
_cell.length_c   1.000
_cell.angle_alpha   90.00
_cell.angle_beta   90.00
_cell.angle_gamma   90.00
#
_symmetry.space_group_name_H-M   'P 1'
#
loop_
_entity.id
_entity.type
_entity.pdbx_description
1 polymer ?
#
loop_
_entity_poly.entity_id
_entity_poly.type
_entity_poly.pdbx_seq_one_letter_code
_entity_poly.pdbx_strand_id
1 'polypeptide(L)'
;MGDLKLVERPQPIVLAPRDFASIKANVKVASTENGIIFGNIVYDVSGAGSDRSVVVLNDIHIDIMDYIVPATCTDLEFRQMWAEFEWENKCP
;
A
#
# COMPACT_ATOMS: atom_id res chain seq x y z
N MET A 1 -1.13 13.64 2.98
CA MET A 1 -1.86 12.37 3.21
C MET A 1 -1.48 11.45 2.06
N GLY A 2 -0.43 10.68 2.31
CA GLY A 2 0.42 10.01 1.33
C GLY A 2 -0.30 9.26 0.23
N ASP A 3 0.26 9.34 -0.98
CA ASP A 3 -0.22 8.65 -2.16
C ASP A 3 0.23 7.17 -2.11
N LEU A 4 -0.48 6.35 -1.34
CA LEU A 4 -0.36 4.89 -1.36
C LEU A 4 -1.37 4.34 -2.36
N LYS A 5 -0.88 3.75 -3.47
CA LYS A 5 -1.75 3.15 -4.47
C LYS A 5 -1.66 1.63 -4.41
N LEU A 6 -2.83 1.02 -4.29
CA LEU A 6 -3.00 -0.40 -4.54
C LEU A 6 -2.74 -0.65 -6.03
N VAL A 7 -1.69 -1.41 -6.32
CA VAL A 7 -1.28 -1.69 -7.71
C VAL A 7 -2.21 -2.73 -8.33
N GLU A 8 -2.68 -3.68 -7.52
CA GLU A 8 -3.50 -4.79 -7.98
C GLU A 8 -4.56 -5.15 -6.95
N ARG A 9 -5.80 -5.36 -7.41
CA ARG A 9 -6.89 -5.88 -6.59
C ARG A 9 -6.88 -7.40 -6.68
N PRO A 10 -6.79 -8.12 -5.54
CA PRO A 10 -6.90 -9.57 -5.55
C PRO A 10 -8.20 -10.05 -6.20
N GLN A 11 -8.11 -11.14 -6.95
CA GLN A 11 -9.31 -11.78 -7.49
C GLN A 11 -10.10 -12.51 -6.39
N PRO A 12 -11.44 -12.56 -6.49
CA PRO A 12 -12.26 -13.37 -5.60
C PRO A 12 -11.89 -14.86 -5.71
N ILE A 13 -11.92 -15.56 -4.58
CA ILE A 13 -11.62 -16.99 -4.49
C ILE A 13 -12.80 -17.73 -3.85
N VAL A 14 -12.98 -18.99 -4.24
CA VAL A 14 -13.94 -19.91 -3.62
C VAL A 14 -13.14 -20.93 -2.80
N LEU A 15 -13.48 -21.07 -1.53
CA LEU A 15 -12.84 -22.03 -0.63
C LEU A 15 -13.81 -23.16 -0.31
N ALA A 16 -13.33 -24.40 -0.46
CA ALA A 16 -14.05 -25.57 0.02
C ALA A 16 -13.95 -25.69 1.56
N PRO A 17 -14.79 -26.49 2.22
CA PRO A 17 -14.66 -26.73 3.65
C PRO A 17 -13.26 -27.23 4.02
N ARG A 18 -12.60 -26.55 4.97
CA ARG A 18 -11.22 -26.81 5.43
C ARG A 18 -10.11 -26.49 4.42
N ASP A 19 -10.44 -25.82 3.31
CA ASP A 19 -9.46 -25.37 2.33
C ASP A 19 -8.75 -24.09 2.77
N PHE A 20 -7.62 -23.77 2.13
CA PHE A 20 -6.79 -22.61 2.43
C PHE A 20 -6.29 -21.94 1.14
N ALA A 21 -6.27 -20.60 1.14
CA ALA A 21 -5.64 -19.83 0.08
C ALA A 21 -4.82 -18.67 0.65
N SER A 22 -3.72 -18.35 -0.04
CA SER A 22 -2.90 -17.18 0.24
C SER A 22 -3.15 -16.11 -0.81
N ILE A 23 -3.55 -14.93 -0.37
CA ILE A 23 -3.73 -13.76 -1.24
C ILE A 23 -2.52 -12.82 -1.06
N LYS A 24 -2.00 -12.29 -2.15
CA LYS A 24 -0.94 -11.28 -2.15
C LYS A 24 -1.43 -10.03 -2.87
N ALA A 25 -1.17 -8.87 -2.31
CA ALA A 25 -1.47 -7.58 -2.92
C ALA A 25 -0.20 -6.72 -2.92
N ASN A 26 0.11 -6.10 -4.06
CA ASN A 26 1.26 -5.21 -4.19
C ASN A 26 0.82 -3.77 -3.95
N VAL A 27 1.57 -3.06 -3.11
CA VAL A 27 1.35 -1.64 -2.80
C VAL A 27 2.55 -0.85 -3.25
N LYS A 28 2.33 0.21 -4.03
CA LYS A 28 3.39 1.15 -4.40
C LYS A 28 3.36 2.32 -3.44
N VAL A 29 4.49 2.55 -2.79
CA VAL A 29 4.71 3.72 -1.93
C VAL A 29 5.23 4.84 -2.82
N ALA A 30 4.44 5.91 -3.01
CA ALA A 30 4.81 7.06 -3.82
C ALA A 30 5.14 8.31 -2.98
N SER A 31 5.11 8.19 -1.65
CA SER A 31 5.32 9.30 -0.71
C SER A 31 6.19 8.85 0.46
N THR A 32 6.98 9.78 1.00
CA THR A 32 7.83 9.60 2.20
C THR A 32 7.07 9.83 3.52
N GLU A 33 5.74 9.80 3.48
CA GLU A 33 4.89 9.91 4.67
C GLU A 33 4.63 8.53 5.30
N ASN A 34 4.55 8.47 6.63
CA ASN A 34 4.08 7.28 7.34
C ASN A 34 2.65 6.93 6.90
N GLY A 35 2.41 5.65 6.64
CA GLY A 35 1.16 5.14 6.10
C GLY A 35 0.48 4.14 7.02
N ILE A 36 -0.83 4.01 6.89
CA ILE A 36 -1.61 2.96 7.55
C ILE A 36 -2.40 2.21 6.47
N ILE A 37 -2.26 0.89 6.43
CA ILE A 37 -3.09 0.02 5.61
C ILE A 37 -4.12 -0.63 6.52
N PHE A 38 -5.39 -0.41 6.18
CA PHE A 38 -6.53 -1.13 6.75
C PHE A 38 -7.25 -1.88 5.63
N GLY A 39 -7.87 -3.00 5.97
CA GLY A 39 -8.55 -3.84 4.99
C GLY A 39 -9.61 -4.72 5.62
N ASN A 40 -10.47 -5.28 4.78
CA ASN A 40 -11.51 -6.19 5.20
C ASN A 40 -11.64 -7.34 4.19
N ILE A 41 -11.91 -8.53 4.69
CA ILE A 41 -12.30 -9.68 3.88
C ILE A 41 -13.82 -9.71 3.82
N VAL A 42 -14.36 -9.79 2.61
CA VAL A 42 -15.78 -9.94 2.38
C VAL A 42 -16.01 -11.28 1.72
N TYR A 43 -16.92 -12.07 2.27
CA TYR A 43 -17.25 -13.38 1.73
C TYR A 43 -18.73 -13.69 1.87
N ASP A 44 -19.21 -14.55 0.98
CA ASP A 44 -20.56 -15.10 0.99
C ASP A 44 -20.47 -16.62 1.24
N VAL A 45 -21.45 -17.18 1.96
CA VAL A 45 -21.53 -18.62 2.23
C VAL A 45 -22.67 -19.21 1.41
N SER A 46 -22.37 -20.20 0.56
CA SER A 46 -23.37 -20.90 -0.23
C SER A 46 -24.17 -21.88 0.64
N GLY A 47 -25.51 -21.75 0.67
CA GLY A 47 -26.43 -22.75 1.21
C GLY A 47 -27.21 -22.39 2.48
N ALA A 48 -26.79 -21.37 3.23
CA ALA A 48 -27.64 -20.67 4.21
C ALA A 48 -28.00 -19.30 3.61
N GLY A 49 -29.15 -18.71 3.97
CA GLY A 49 -29.62 -17.42 3.43
C GLY A 49 -28.46 -16.44 3.25
N SER A 50 -28.35 -15.87 2.04
CA SER A 50 -27.18 -15.15 1.49
C SER A 50 -26.72 -13.96 2.33
N ASP A 51 -26.18 -14.22 3.51
CA ASP A 51 -25.70 -13.21 4.45
C ASP A 51 -24.22 -12.94 4.18
N ARG A 52 -23.98 -11.80 3.53
CA ARG A 52 -22.66 -11.28 3.25
C ARG A 52 -21.94 -10.97 4.56
N SER A 53 -20.84 -11.67 4.81
CA SER A 53 -20.03 -11.51 6.02
C SER A 53 -18.81 -10.64 5.75
N VAL A 54 -18.41 -9.86 6.76
CA VAL A 54 -17.23 -8.98 6.70
C VAL A 54 -16.34 -9.24 7.89
N VAL A 55 -15.06 -9.53 7.62
CA VAL A 55 -14.01 -9.64 8.63
C VAL A 55 -13.10 -8.43 8.49
N VAL A 56 -13.05 -7.61 9.53
CA VAL A 56 -12.13 -6.47 9.60
C VAL A 56 -10.74 -7.00 9.96
N LEU A 57 -9.73 -6.62 9.18
CA LEU A 57 -8.35 -6.98 9.43
C LEU A 57 -7.70 -5.98 10.37
N ASN A 58 -6.63 -6.40 11.04
CA ASN A 58 -5.82 -5.48 11.83
C ASN A 58 -5.08 -4.49 10.92
N ASP A 59 -4.88 -3.29 11.47
CA ASP A 59 -4.13 -2.24 10.80
C ASP A 59 -2.64 -2.59 10.69
N ILE A 60 -2.07 -2.30 9.53
CA ILE A 60 -0.63 -2.44 9.26
C ILE A 60 -0.06 -1.04 9.17
N HIS A 61 0.83 -0.72 10.11
CA HIS A 61 1.59 0.54 10.09
C HIS A 61 2.81 0.39 9.19
N ILE A 62 2.99 1.33 8.26
CA ILE A 62 4.17 1.44 7.41
C ILE A 62 5.00 2.63 7.89
N ASP A 63 6.20 2.32 8.38
CA ASP A 63 7.27 3.30 8.57
C ASP A 63 8.26 3.19 7.41
N ILE A 64 8.43 4.28 6.67
CA ILE A 64 9.31 4.31 5.51
C ILE A 64 10.78 4.54 5.91
N MET A 65 11.03 5.02 7.13
CA MET A 65 12.38 5.35 7.61
C MET A 65 13.31 4.14 7.60
N ASP A 66 12.78 2.95 7.90
CA ASP A 66 13.54 1.68 7.86
C ASP A 66 13.98 1.28 6.45
N TYR A 67 13.33 1.83 5.41
CA TYR A 67 13.65 1.59 4.01
C TYR A 67 14.54 2.68 3.40
N ILE A 68 14.84 3.75 4.15
CA ILE A 68 15.76 4.81 3.71
C ILE A 68 17.18 4.37 4.05
N VAL A 69 17.99 4.21 3.01
CA VAL A 69 19.43 3.92 3.15
C VAL A 69 20.27 5.15 2.81
N PRO A 70 21.40 5.38 3.50
CA PRO A 70 22.32 6.44 3.12
C PRO A 70 22.80 6.28 1.68
N ALA A 71 22.84 7.38 0.93
CA ALA A 71 23.39 7.43 -0.42
C ALA A 71 24.36 8.61 -0.53
N THR A 72 25.35 8.48 -1.42
CA THR A 72 26.32 9.53 -1.72
C THR A 72 26.15 10.00 -3.16
N CYS A 73 26.24 11.30 -3.39
CA CYS A 73 26.26 11.90 -4.72
C CYS A 73 27.30 13.02 -4.77
N THR A 74 27.73 13.39 -5.97
CA THR A 74 28.57 14.56 -6.19
C THR A 74 27.78 15.86 -6.00
N ASP A 75 28.48 16.97 -5.80
CA ASP A 75 27.83 18.29 -5.68
C ASP A 75 26.97 18.64 -6.92
N LEU A 76 27.40 18.21 -8.12
CA LEU A 76 26.65 18.42 -9.36
C LEU A 76 25.34 17.63 -9.38
N GLU A 77 25.40 16.33 -9.06
CA GLU A 77 24.22 15.46 -9.01
C GLU A 77 23.25 15.91 -7.92
N PHE A 78 23.76 16.33 -6.76
CA PHE A 78 22.93 16.89 -5.69
C PHE A 78 22.15 18.12 -6.18
N ARG A 79 22.81 19.08 -6.82
CA ARG A 79 22.15 20.29 -7.34
C ARG A 79 21.13 19.97 -8.44
N GLN A 80 21.41 18.99 -9.29
CA GLN A 80 20.47 18.53 -10.32
C GLN A 80 19.22 17.90 -9.70
N MET A 81 19.40 16.90 -8.80
CA MET A 81 18.29 16.27 -8.09
C MET A 81 17.49 17.28 -7.27
N TRP A 82 18.17 18.20 -6.59
CA TRP A 82 17.55 19.25 -5.79
C TRP A 82 16.68 20.20 -6.63
N ALA A 83 17.13 20.55 -7.84
CA ALA A 83 16.37 21.40 -8.76
C ALA A 83 15.13 20.70 -9.36
N GLU A 84 15.14 19.37 -9.48
CA GLU A 84 13.98 18.58 -9.94
C GLU A 84 12.85 18.52 -8.90
N PHE A 85 13.17 18.64 -7.62
CA PHE A 85 12.16 18.84 -6.58
C PHE A 85 11.69 20.30 -6.64
N GLU A 86 10.59 20.54 -7.36
CA GLU A 86 9.95 21.85 -7.64
C GLU A 86 9.45 22.64 -6.40
N TRP A 87 10.14 22.62 -5.27
CA TRP A 87 9.76 23.39 -4.10
C TRP A 87 9.97 24.91 -4.30
N GLU A 88 10.91 25.32 -5.18
CA GLU A 88 11.14 26.72 -5.55
C GLU A 88 10.29 27.21 -6.74
N ASN A 89 9.83 26.31 -7.62
CA ASN A 89 9.03 26.69 -8.81
C ASN A 89 7.54 26.95 -8.51
N LYS A 90 7.10 26.79 -7.25
CA LYS A 90 5.74 27.07 -6.79
C LYS A 90 5.63 28.33 -5.92
N CYS A 91 6.44 29.36 -6.18
CA CYS A 91 6.09 30.71 -5.73
C CYS A 91 4.98 31.28 -6.66
N PRO A 92 3.86 31.79 -6.10
CA PRO A 92 2.74 32.34 -6.88
C PRO A 92 3.08 33.60 -7.67
#